data_AF-A0A1T4QFV6-F1
#
_entry.id   AF-A0A1T4QFV6-F1
#
_cell.length_a   1.000
_cell.length_b   1.000
_cell.length_c   1.000
_cell.angle_alpha   90.00
_cell.angle_beta   90.00
_cell.angle_gamma   90.00
#
_symmetry.space_group_name_H-M   'P 1'
#
loop_
_entity.id
_entity.type
_entity.pdbx_description
1 polymer ?
#
loop_
_entity_poly.entity_id
_entity_poly.type
_entity_poly.pdbx_seq_one_letter_code
_entity_poly.pdbx_strand_id
1 'polypeptide(L)'
;MRQVSNEFMQAMAAVERRVLGRVQVDYTDPFLDQSITCTANEQANISYPAQTADGVAEPFAKIAALDGAWVLDGTFALAPGPGEEELMQMGWWGSQLADAGGYFSQPYPTLTVSFFGRPITRLTVVGDSKRGEYPADFTIRLYNGTTLLYTEQVTGNTQINWAKTLGAPVTQANKMELEISRWSHPGRQVKITEFYTSISEIYEGEDLISIYLLEEREVSNSSLPVGNISANEITVKLNNASRKFDADNKQSPLYQLLKPNRRIRAWLGAPLEGGTEWVPLGTFWSGDWKAPRDEVYVETTGRDRLELLSKSTFKGTQVWQNITLYQMAEAILQDGGLTPGEYWLDPALTEHTIPYAYLGDMSHREALRKVAEACLGQVYCDRDGVVRLETMEYIYQRASQYLLPFFSAEVGLSISKDDYYKLDRPTKWGQIANLVEVETQPLLPKSAEEVYRSNDPINVGPGQQVQVIAYYNKTPCINAMAALQGATNTVIAAAQYYAWGAELTLQNSGPTGEQVIITITAQPLEVANKQKAIARDDNSITEHGLIRYVYPGNPLVQTLTMAQQIADRLLASFKDPRRDIELEWRGNPALELGDVANVEGGTTWEPFAVVKQELEFAGALRAKLSARRL
;
A
#
# COMPACT_ATOMS: atom_id res chain seq x y z
N MET A 1 7.64 -16.88 -13.47
CA MET A 1 6.54 -16.67 -14.43
C MET A 1 5.26 -16.91 -13.71
N ARG A 2 4.26 -16.07 -13.98
CA ARG A 2 2.93 -16.29 -13.43
C ARG A 2 2.41 -17.64 -13.90
N GLN A 3 1.87 -18.42 -12.97
CA GLN A 3 1.27 -19.71 -13.31
C GLN A 3 -0.01 -19.46 -14.11
N VAL A 4 -0.06 -20.02 -15.31
CA VAL A 4 -1.18 -19.98 -16.26
C VAL A 4 -1.38 -21.37 -16.86
N SER A 5 -2.51 -21.61 -17.52
CA SER A 5 -2.75 -22.88 -18.19
C SER A 5 -1.85 -23.07 -19.42
N ASN A 6 -1.65 -24.33 -19.81
CA ASN A 6 -0.96 -24.64 -21.07
C ASN A 6 -1.73 -24.13 -22.28
N GLU A 7 -3.07 -24.15 -22.22
CA GLU A 7 -3.93 -23.60 -23.27
C GLU A 7 -3.71 -22.09 -23.44
N PHE A 8 -3.56 -21.35 -22.33
CA PHE A 8 -3.21 -19.93 -22.37
C PHE A 8 -1.86 -19.69 -23.06
N MET A 9 -0.84 -20.47 -22.71
CA MET A 9 0.48 -20.35 -23.32
C MET A 9 0.44 -20.63 -24.84
N GLN A 10 -0.31 -21.66 -25.25
CA GLN A 10 -0.53 -21.96 -26.67
C GLN A 10 -1.30 -20.84 -27.39
N ALA A 11 -2.35 -20.30 -26.77
CA ALA A 11 -3.11 -19.18 -27.32
C ALA A 11 -2.26 -17.92 -27.49
N MET A 12 -1.35 -17.63 -26.55
CA MET A 12 -0.43 -16.49 -26.63
C MET A 12 0.67 -16.67 -27.69
N ALA A 13 1.08 -17.91 -27.94
CA ALA A 13 2.09 -18.28 -28.95
C ALA A 13 1.50 -18.45 -30.38
N ALA A 14 0.17 -18.52 -30.50
CA ALA A 14 -0.49 -18.71 -31.79
C ALA A 14 -0.12 -17.61 -32.82
N VAL A 15 -0.05 -18.00 -34.10
CA VAL A 15 0.19 -17.08 -35.21
C VAL A 15 -0.88 -15.99 -35.22
N GLU A 16 -2.15 -16.39 -35.19
CA GLU A 16 -3.28 -15.52 -34.92
C GLU A 16 -3.68 -15.69 -33.46
N ARG A 17 -3.37 -14.68 -32.64
CA ARG A 17 -3.76 -14.68 -31.22
C ARG A 17 -4.75 -13.56 -30.96
N ARG A 18 -5.69 -13.83 -30.07
CA ARG A 18 -6.66 -12.85 -29.58
C ARG A 18 -6.37 -12.56 -28.12
N VAL A 19 -6.06 -11.31 -27.82
CA VAL A 19 -5.88 -10.83 -26.44
C VAL A 19 -7.09 -9.97 -26.08
N LEU A 20 -7.60 -10.16 -24.87
CA LEU A 20 -8.68 -9.37 -24.29
C LEU A 20 -8.12 -8.49 -23.18
N GLY A 21 -8.71 -7.31 -22.99
CA GLY A 21 -8.40 -6.42 -21.89
C GLY A 21 -9.60 -6.26 -20.97
N ARG A 22 -9.32 -6.13 -19.67
CA ARG A 22 -10.31 -5.81 -18.63
C ARG A 22 -9.71 -4.77 -17.71
N VAL A 23 -10.47 -3.74 -17.38
CA VAL A 23 -10.12 -2.79 -16.32
C VAL A 23 -11.29 -2.67 -15.35
N GLN A 24 -11.01 -2.73 -14.06
CA GLN A 24 -11.96 -2.40 -13.01
C GLN A 24 -11.52 -1.11 -12.33
N VAL A 25 -12.45 -0.16 -12.17
CA VAL A 25 -12.22 1.08 -11.44
C VAL A 25 -13.18 1.16 -10.27
N ASP A 26 -12.63 1.34 -9.07
CA ASP A 26 -13.39 1.59 -7.85
C ASP A 26 -13.49 3.11 -7.63
N TYR A 27 -14.64 3.68 -7.98
CA TYR A 27 -14.93 5.11 -7.92
C TYR A 27 -15.25 5.63 -6.53
N THR A 28 -15.58 4.72 -5.61
CA THR A 28 -15.67 5.04 -4.19
C THR A 28 -15.04 3.91 -3.42
N ASP A 29 -14.15 4.25 -2.51
CA ASP A 29 -13.50 3.32 -1.61
C ASP A 29 -13.78 3.80 -0.18
N PRO A 30 -14.49 3.01 0.64
CA PRO A 30 -14.83 3.43 1.99
C PRO A 30 -13.62 3.68 2.89
N PHE A 31 -12.49 3.02 2.63
CA PHE A 31 -11.27 3.21 3.42
C PHE A 31 -10.55 4.51 3.04
N LEU A 32 -10.72 4.99 1.81
CA LEU A 32 -10.11 6.24 1.33
C LEU A 32 -11.04 7.45 1.49
N ASP A 33 -12.35 7.24 1.59
CA ASP A 33 -13.32 8.31 1.68
C ASP A 33 -13.54 8.77 3.13
N GLN A 34 -12.69 9.70 3.57
CA GLN A 34 -12.76 10.32 4.90
C GLN A 34 -14.06 11.11 5.16
N SER A 35 -14.96 11.24 4.18
CA SER A 35 -16.26 11.89 4.39
C SER A 35 -17.32 10.99 4.98
N ILE A 36 -17.08 9.67 4.99
CA ILE A 36 -18.07 8.71 5.48
C ILE A 36 -18.15 8.81 7.00
N THR A 37 -19.35 9.07 7.49
CA THR A 37 -19.66 9.10 8.93
C THR A 37 -20.91 8.27 9.19
N CYS A 38 -20.81 7.34 10.13
CA CYS A 38 -21.89 6.45 10.51
C CYS A 38 -22.36 6.79 11.92
N THR A 39 -23.64 7.09 12.10
CA THR A 39 -24.26 7.33 13.40
C THR A 39 -25.52 6.52 13.54
N ALA A 40 -25.89 6.15 14.77
CA ALA A 40 -27.14 5.46 15.04
C ALA A 40 -27.87 6.16 16.19
N ASN A 41 -29.21 6.14 16.16
CA ASN A 41 -30.03 6.73 17.23
C ASN A 41 -30.00 5.89 18.53
N GLU A 42 -29.57 4.63 18.44
CA GLU A 42 -29.37 3.73 19.57
C GLU A 42 -28.25 2.73 19.27
N GLN A 43 -27.59 2.23 20.31
CA GLN A 43 -26.50 1.26 20.21
C GLN A 43 -26.43 0.37 21.45
N ALA A 44 -26.03 -0.89 21.28
CA ALA A 44 -25.63 -1.75 22.39
C ALA A 44 -24.35 -1.22 23.09
N ASN A 45 -24.01 -1.78 24.25
CA ASN A 45 -22.82 -1.39 25.02
C ASN A 45 -21.52 -1.50 24.21
N ILE A 46 -21.45 -2.48 23.30
CA ILE A 46 -20.37 -2.65 22.34
C ILE A 46 -21.03 -2.70 20.97
N SER A 47 -20.67 -1.77 20.09
CA SER A 47 -21.27 -1.56 18.78
C SER A 47 -20.36 -0.67 17.95
N TYR A 48 -20.22 -0.96 16.67
CA TYR A 48 -19.29 -0.25 15.78
C TYR A 48 -19.99 0.23 14.52
N PRO A 49 -20.77 1.33 14.57
CA PRO A 49 -21.46 1.85 13.38
C PRO A 49 -20.54 2.15 12.20
N ALA A 50 -19.28 2.55 12.44
CA ALA A 50 -18.31 2.80 11.39
C ALA A 50 -18.07 1.57 10.48
N GLN A 51 -18.14 0.36 11.05
CA GLN A 51 -17.99 -0.90 10.31
C GLN A 51 -19.13 -1.16 9.31
N THR A 52 -20.27 -0.47 9.43
CA THR A 52 -21.39 -0.64 8.49
C THR A 52 -21.16 -0.03 7.11
N ALA A 53 -19.97 0.54 6.90
CA ALA A 53 -19.60 1.15 5.64
C ALA A 53 -18.17 0.80 5.21
N ASP A 54 -17.55 -0.26 5.74
CA ASP A 54 -16.15 -0.63 5.45
C ASP A 54 -16.00 -1.65 4.32
N GLY A 55 -17.11 -2.16 3.76
CA GLY A 55 -17.09 -3.18 2.71
C GLY A 55 -16.98 -4.62 3.23
N VAL A 56 -16.99 -4.84 4.55
CA VAL A 56 -16.89 -6.17 5.18
C VAL A 56 -18.26 -6.64 5.64
N ALA A 57 -18.90 -7.44 4.79
CA ALA A 57 -20.26 -7.93 5.03
C ALA A 57 -20.37 -9.06 6.07
N GLU A 58 -19.27 -9.75 6.41
CA GLU A 58 -19.27 -10.95 7.27
C GLU A 58 -18.67 -10.66 8.65
N PRO A 59 -19.38 -10.95 9.76
CA PRO A 59 -18.81 -10.83 11.09
C PRO A 59 -17.65 -11.80 11.29
N PHE A 60 -16.64 -11.40 12.08
CA PHE A 60 -15.45 -12.22 12.33
C PHE A 60 -15.78 -13.56 13.00
N ALA A 61 -16.82 -13.58 13.84
CA ALA A 61 -17.27 -14.77 14.56
C ALA A 61 -18.75 -14.64 14.97
N LYS A 62 -19.29 -15.72 15.54
CA LYS A 62 -20.61 -15.70 16.15
C LYS A 62 -20.53 -15.03 17.53
N ILE A 63 -20.88 -13.74 17.61
CA ILE A 63 -20.65 -12.95 18.83
C ILE A 63 -21.69 -13.28 19.91
N ALA A 64 -21.21 -13.44 21.14
CA ALA A 64 -22.01 -13.71 22.33
C ALA A 64 -22.92 -12.52 22.66
N ALA A 65 -24.17 -12.81 23.02
CA ALA A 65 -25.17 -11.81 23.40
C ALA A 65 -26.01 -12.33 24.58
N LEU A 66 -26.47 -11.43 25.45
CA LEU A 66 -27.34 -11.77 26.59
C LEU A 66 -28.81 -11.85 26.18
N ASP A 67 -29.06 -12.47 25.04
CA ASP A 67 -30.36 -12.60 24.39
C ASP A 67 -30.91 -14.04 24.50
N GLY A 68 -30.29 -14.86 25.35
CA GLY A 68 -30.68 -16.25 25.61
C GLY A 68 -30.30 -17.26 24.52
N ALA A 69 -29.64 -16.87 23.42
CA ALA A 69 -29.08 -17.83 22.46
C ALA A 69 -27.67 -18.31 22.83
N TRP A 70 -26.96 -17.55 23.63
CA TRP A 70 -25.57 -17.82 23.95
C TRP A 70 -25.44 -19.02 24.91
N VAL A 71 -24.54 -19.95 24.55
CA VAL A 71 -24.09 -21.07 25.37
C VAL A 71 -22.56 -21.06 25.48
N LEU A 72 -22.02 -21.47 26.64
CA LEU A 72 -20.58 -21.56 26.88
C LEU A 72 -20.02 -22.91 26.38
N ASP A 73 -20.15 -23.16 25.08
CA ASP A 73 -19.72 -24.41 24.42
C ASP A 73 -18.54 -24.21 23.46
N GLY A 74 -17.98 -23.00 23.41
CA GLY A 74 -16.90 -22.62 22.51
C GLY A 74 -17.35 -22.19 21.10
N THR A 75 -18.65 -22.17 20.80
CA THR A 75 -19.17 -21.75 19.48
C THR A 75 -19.34 -20.23 19.35
N PHE A 76 -19.19 -19.48 20.45
CA PHE A 76 -19.34 -18.03 20.48
C PHE A 76 -18.03 -17.34 20.82
N ALA A 77 -17.80 -16.18 20.21
CA ALA A 77 -16.71 -15.26 20.53
C ALA A 77 -17.22 -14.08 21.38
N LEU A 78 -16.31 -13.43 22.11
CA LEU A 78 -16.61 -12.15 22.76
C LEU A 78 -16.66 -11.04 21.71
N ALA A 79 -17.36 -9.95 22.00
CA ALA A 79 -17.32 -8.77 21.15
C ALA A 79 -15.90 -8.16 21.14
N PRO A 80 -15.46 -7.53 20.04
CA PRO A 80 -14.15 -6.87 19.97
C PRO A 80 -13.98 -5.88 21.11
N GLY A 81 -12.77 -5.83 21.68
CA GLY A 81 -12.35 -4.81 22.63
C GLY A 81 -11.77 -3.58 21.94
N PRO A 82 -11.42 -2.52 22.70
CA PRO A 82 -10.77 -1.33 22.14
C PRO A 82 -9.47 -1.65 21.41
N GLY A 83 -9.37 -1.23 20.14
CA GLY A 83 -8.25 -1.50 19.24
C GLY A 83 -8.38 -2.81 18.44
N GLU A 84 -9.34 -3.68 18.77
CA GLU A 84 -9.59 -4.91 18.01
C GLU A 84 -10.59 -4.68 16.87
N GLU A 85 -11.37 -3.61 16.92
CA GLU A 85 -12.40 -3.28 15.93
C GLU A 85 -11.86 -3.03 14.52
N GLU A 86 -10.58 -2.72 14.37
CA GLU A 86 -9.94 -2.57 13.06
C GLU A 86 -9.68 -3.93 12.38
N LEU A 87 -9.62 -5.01 13.16
CA LEU A 87 -9.30 -6.36 12.68
C LEU A 87 -10.50 -7.33 12.77
N MET A 88 -11.50 -7.00 13.59
CA MET A 88 -12.61 -7.89 13.92
C MET A 88 -13.98 -7.26 13.59
N GLN A 89 -14.62 -7.76 12.53
CA GLN A 89 -15.90 -7.25 12.06
C GLN A 89 -17.08 -7.66 12.94
N MET A 90 -17.84 -6.69 13.46
CA MET A 90 -19.06 -6.90 14.26
C MET A 90 -20.26 -6.12 13.69
N GLY A 91 -20.03 -4.91 13.19
CA GLY A 91 -21.04 -4.00 12.70
C GLY A 91 -21.76 -3.20 13.79
N TRP A 92 -22.90 -2.60 13.40
CA TRP A 92 -23.80 -1.90 14.30
C TRP A 92 -24.77 -2.86 14.97
N TRP A 93 -24.73 -2.90 16.30
CA TRP A 93 -25.72 -3.54 17.16
C TRP A 93 -26.57 -2.51 17.88
N GLY A 94 -27.90 -2.71 17.85
CA GLY A 94 -28.90 -1.85 18.51
C GLY A 94 -29.08 -2.19 19.99
N SER A 95 -29.77 -1.32 20.75
CA SER A 95 -30.02 -1.54 22.18
C SER A 95 -31.34 -2.27 22.45
N GLN A 96 -32.37 -2.01 21.64
CA GLN A 96 -33.71 -2.57 21.77
C GLN A 96 -33.76 -4.07 21.44
N LEU A 97 -34.57 -4.81 22.19
CA LEU A 97 -34.94 -6.19 21.87
C LEU A 97 -36.26 -6.20 21.10
N ALA A 98 -36.29 -6.94 19.99
CA ALA A 98 -37.50 -7.18 19.23
C ALA A 98 -38.54 -7.95 20.07
N ASP A 99 -39.82 -7.63 19.91
CA ASP A 99 -40.92 -8.31 20.60
C ASP A 99 -41.15 -9.74 20.08
N ALA A 100 -42.20 -10.41 20.56
CA ALA A 100 -42.56 -11.76 20.14
C ALA A 100 -42.85 -11.89 18.62
N GLY A 101 -43.27 -10.81 17.97
CA GLY A 101 -43.49 -10.73 16.52
C GLY A 101 -42.25 -10.30 15.72
N GLY A 102 -41.16 -9.95 16.42
CA GLY A 102 -39.95 -9.40 15.84
C GLY A 102 -39.97 -7.87 15.73
N TYR A 103 -40.98 -7.16 16.23
CA TYR A 103 -41.10 -5.71 16.07
C TYR A 103 -40.29 -4.95 17.14
N PHE A 104 -39.70 -3.84 16.72
CA PHE A 104 -39.10 -2.87 17.65
C PHE A 104 -40.14 -1.81 18.06
N SER A 105 -39.86 -1.12 19.16
CA SER A 105 -40.69 0.01 19.61
C SER A 105 -40.15 1.33 19.08
N GLN A 106 -41.00 2.37 19.05
CA GLN A 106 -40.55 3.70 18.63
C GLN A 106 -39.77 4.40 19.76
N PRO A 107 -38.70 5.17 19.44
CA PRO A 107 -38.13 5.36 18.10
C PRO A 107 -37.45 4.10 17.58
N TYR A 108 -37.69 3.74 16.31
CA TYR A 108 -37.15 2.51 15.73
C TYR A 108 -35.61 2.60 15.61
N PRO A 109 -34.89 1.46 15.72
CA PRO A 109 -33.46 1.42 15.46
C PRO A 109 -33.16 2.03 14.08
N THR A 110 -32.35 3.10 14.07
CA THR A 110 -32.04 3.86 12.87
C THR A 110 -30.54 4.10 12.74
N LEU A 111 -29.97 3.68 11.62
CA LEU A 111 -28.59 3.93 11.21
C LEU A 111 -28.56 5.01 10.14
N THR A 112 -27.66 5.97 10.27
CA THR A 112 -27.46 7.06 9.33
C THR A 112 -26.02 7.04 8.84
N VAL A 113 -25.83 7.03 7.52
CA VAL A 113 -24.53 7.13 6.87
C VAL A 113 -24.51 8.42 6.05
N SER A 114 -23.61 9.35 6.40
CA SER A 114 -23.41 10.60 5.67
C SER A 114 -22.09 10.54 4.91
N PHE A 115 -22.04 11.15 3.73
CA PHE A 115 -20.92 11.10 2.79
C PHE A 115 -20.99 12.25 1.79
N PHE A 116 -19.93 12.49 1.02
CA PHE A 116 -19.99 13.50 -0.05
C PHE A 116 -21.03 13.15 -1.11
N GLY A 117 -21.73 14.16 -1.61
CA GLY A 117 -22.78 14.01 -2.61
C GLY A 117 -22.36 13.12 -3.78
N ARG A 118 -23.08 12.02 -3.99
CA ARG A 118 -22.82 11.04 -5.05
C ARG A 118 -24.12 10.42 -5.58
N PRO A 119 -24.11 9.88 -6.80
CA PRO A 119 -25.18 9.02 -7.27
C PRO A 119 -25.27 7.71 -6.49
N ILE A 120 -26.49 7.25 -6.20
CA ILE A 120 -26.75 5.92 -5.64
C ILE A 120 -27.48 5.11 -6.72
N THR A 121 -26.86 4.01 -7.14
CA THR A 121 -27.42 3.08 -8.16
C THR A 121 -27.88 1.76 -7.55
N ARG A 122 -27.39 1.44 -6.34
CA ARG A 122 -27.71 0.21 -5.63
C ARG A 122 -27.84 0.49 -4.13
N LEU A 123 -28.85 -0.11 -3.52
CA LEU A 123 -29.05 -0.19 -2.07
C LEU A 123 -28.63 -1.57 -1.57
N THR A 124 -28.08 -1.63 -0.37
CA THR A 124 -27.71 -2.88 0.30
C THR A 124 -28.04 -2.77 1.78
N VAL A 125 -28.44 -3.88 2.41
CA VAL A 125 -28.54 -4.02 3.87
C VAL A 125 -28.12 -5.44 4.21
N VAL A 126 -27.08 -5.57 5.03
CA VAL A 126 -26.53 -6.88 5.42
C VAL A 126 -26.70 -7.11 6.92
N GLY A 127 -27.34 -8.22 7.26
CA GLY A 127 -27.49 -8.72 8.63
C GLY A 127 -26.34 -9.63 9.09
N ASP A 128 -26.49 -10.23 10.26
CA ASP A 128 -25.49 -11.11 10.86
C ASP A 128 -25.55 -12.53 10.25
N SER A 129 -24.60 -12.84 9.36
CA SER A 129 -24.51 -14.14 8.70
C SER A 129 -24.12 -15.28 9.63
N LYS A 130 -23.35 -15.02 10.70
CA LYS A 130 -22.92 -16.05 11.66
C LYS A 130 -24.06 -16.47 12.59
N ARG A 131 -25.01 -15.58 12.82
CA ARG A 131 -26.22 -15.83 13.60
C ARG A 131 -27.45 -16.13 12.75
N GLY A 132 -27.37 -15.93 11.44
CA GLY A 132 -28.49 -16.13 10.52
C GLY A 132 -29.60 -15.09 10.72
N GLU A 133 -29.26 -13.89 11.18
CA GLU A 133 -30.21 -12.85 11.54
C GLU A 133 -30.22 -11.72 10.51
N TYR A 134 -31.40 -11.17 10.22
CA TYR A 134 -31.60 -10.13 9.21
C TYR A 134 -32.79 -9.20 9.52
N PRO A 135 -32.82 -7.98 8.94
CA PRO A 135 -33.97 -7.10 9.05
C PRO A 135 -35.11 -7.64 8.19
N ALA A 136 -36.29 -7.83 8.79
CA ALA A 136 -37.46 -8.35 8.10
C ALA A 136 -38.27 -7.20 7.46
N ASP A 137 -38.49 -6.12 8.21
CA ASP A 137 -39.18 -4.92 7.72
C ASP A 137 -38.32 -3.68 8.02
N PHE A 138 -38.04 -2.89 6.99
CA PHE A 138 -37.19 -1.71 7.10
C PHE A 138 -37.46 -0.69 5.99
N THR A 139 -37.06 0.55 6.24
CA THR A 139 -37.15 1.65 5.27
C THR A 139 -35.77 2.26 5.05
N ILE A 140 -35.38 2.42 3.79
CA ILE A 140 -34.18 3.16 3.39
C ILE A 140 -34.60 4.51 2.84
N ARG A 141 -33.96 5.59 3.28
CA ARG A 141 -34.21 6.95 2.79
C ARG A 141 -32.90 7.58 2.33
N LEU A 142 -32.91 8.19 1.14
CA LEU A 142 -31.77 8.91 0.58
C LEU A 142 -32.05 10.42 0.61
N TYR A 143 -31.08 11.22 1.00
CA TYR A 143 -31.23 12.67 1.14
C TYR A 143 -30.12 13.45 0.45
N ASN A 144 -30.44 14.69 0.08
CA ASN A 144 -29.47 15.77 -0.13
C ASN A 144 -29.69 16.84 0.93
N GLY A 145 -28.83 16.84 1.96
CA GLY A 145 -29.00 17.67 3.16
C GLY A 145 -30.25 17.23 3.92
N THR A 146 -31.25 18.10 3.99
CA THR A 146 -32.56 17.81 4.61
C THR A 146 -33.62 17.39 3.60
N THR A 147 -33.35 17.51 2.30
CA THR A 147 -34.30 17.14 1.25
C THR A 147 -34.29 15.63 1.00
N LEU A 148 -35.44 14.98 1.17
CA LEU A 148 -35.64 13.57 0.84
C LEU A 148 -35.67 13.40 -0.69
N LEU A 149 -34.78 12.57 -1.22
CA LEU A 149 -34.68 12.26 -2.64
C LEU A 149 -35.41 10.96 -3.01
N TYR A 150 -35.34 9.96 -2.13
CA TYR A 150 -35.83 8.62 -2.42
C TYR A 150 -36.19 7.87 -1.13
N THR A 151 -37.22 7.03 -1.22
CA THR A 151 -37.63 6.11 -0.15
C THR A 151 -37.83 4.73 -0.73
N GLU A 152 -37.20 3.73 -0.12
CA GLU A 152 -37.46 2.32 -0.36
C GLU A 152 -38.06 1.71 0.90
N GLN A 153 -39.24 1.10 0.79
CA GLN A 153 -39.84 0.33 1.87
C GLN A 153 -39.77 -1.16 1.54
N VAL A 154 -39.20 -1.93 2.46
CA VAL A 154 -39.05 -3.38 2.34
C VAL A 154 -39.84 -4.03 3.45
N THR A 155 -40.69 -5.00 3.09
CA THR A 155 -41.49 -5.78 4.03
C THR A 155 -41.33 -7.27 3.74
N GLY A 156 -41.27 -8.08 4.79
CA GLY A 156 -41.14 -9.53 4.70
C GLY A 156 -39.83 -10.01 4.08
N ASN A 157 -38.74 -9.24 4.21
CA ASN A 157 -37.42 -9.66 3.77
C ASN A 157 -37.00 -10.95 4.50
N THR A 158 -36.45 -11.89 3.76
CA THR A 158 -35.92 -13.17 4.26
C THR A 158 -34.42 -13.35 4.00
N GLN A 159 -33.77 -12.31 3.44
CA GLN A 159 -32.38 -12.36 3.02
C GLN A 159 -31.47 -11.71 4.06
N ILE A 160 -30.37 -12.38 4.40
CA ILE A 160 -29.28 -11.81 5.22
C ILE A 160 -28.60 -10.68 4.46
N ASN A 161 -28.30 -10.90 3.18
CA ASN A 161 -27.78 -9.87 2.29
C ASN A 161 -28.90 -9.45 1.34
N TRP A 162 -29.60 -8.38 1.69
CA TRP A 162 -30.60 -7.77 0.83
C TRP A 162 -29.94 -6.70 -0.04
N ALA A 163 -30.21 -6.72 -1.34
CA ALA A 163 -29.73 -5.69 -2.26
C ALA A 163 -30.77 -5.37 -3.34
N LYS A 164 -30.80 -4.11 -3.78
CA LYS A 164 -31.68 -3.64 -4.85
C LYS A 164 -30.94 -2.68 -5.78
N THR A 165 -30.87 -3.03 -7.06
CA THR A 165 -30.47 -2.10 -8.13
C THR A 165 -31.63 -1.15 -8.43
N LEU A 166 -31.36 0.14 -8.43
CA LEU A 166 -32.34 1.17 -8.73
C LEU A 166 -32.53 1.29 -10.25
N GLY A 167 -33.77 1.47 -10.69
CA GLY A 167 -34.08 1.64 -12.12
C GLY A 167 -33.52 2.93 -12.72
N ALA A 168 -33.24 3.93 -11.89
CA ALA A 168 -32.50 5.13 -12.23
C ALA A 168 -31.60 5.54 -11.05
N PRO A 169 -30.39 6.10 -11.30
CA PRO A 169 -29.54 6.60 -10.23
C PRO A 169 -30.23 7.72 -9.44
N VAL A 170 -30.19 7.64 -8.11
CA VAL A 170 -30.58 8.77 -7.24
C VAL A 170 -29.36 9.66 -7.08
N THR A 171 -29.32 10.75 -7.83
CA THR A 171 -28.15 11.63 -7.92
C THR A 171 -28.04 12.57 -6.72
N GLN A 172 -26.81 12.98 -6.40
CA GLN A 172 -26.51 13.97 -5.35
C GLN A 172 -26.93 13.58 -3.93
N ALA A 173 -27.16 12.29 -3.66
CA ALA A 173 -27.39 11.84 -2.29
C ALA A 173 -26.11 12.02 -1.47
N ASN A 174 -26.23 12.62 -0.28
CA ASN A 174 -25.14 12.82 0.67
C ASN A 174 -25.44 12.23 2.06
N LYS A 175 -26.62 11.62 2.22
CA LYS A 175 -27.03 10.93 3.44
C LYS A 175 -27.98 9.80 3.11
N MET A 176 -27.80 8.67 3.80
CA MET A 176 -28.68 7.51 3.77
C MET A 176 -29.12 7.16 5.19
N GLU A 177 -30.40 6.86 5.37
CA GLU A 177 -30.96 6.41 6.64
C GLU A 177 -31.60 5.04 6.46
N LEU A 178 -31.26 4.10 7.34
CA LEU A 178 -31.89 2.79 7.47
C LEU A 178 -32.67 2.77 8.78
N GLU A 179 -34.00 2.71 8.69
CA GLU A 179 -34.89 2.59 9.84
C GLU A 179 -35.50 1.18 9.85
N ILE A 180 -35.31 0.42 10.93
CA ILE A 180 -35.69 -0.99 11.00
C ILE A 180 -36.86 -1.15 11.97
N SER A 181 -38.02 -1.54 11.46
CA SER A 181 -39.22 -1.73 12.27
C SER A 181 -39.39 -3.17 12.75
N ARG A 182 -38.83 -4.15 12.03
CA ARG A 182 -38.95 -5.56 12.37
C ARG A 182 -37.68 -6.35 12.09
N TRP A 183 -37.29 -7.19 13.03
CA TRP A 183 -36.20 -8.15 12.93
C TRP A 183 -36.71 -9.57 12.64
N SER A 184 -35.85 -10.37 12.01
CA SER A 184 -36.11 -11.78 11.70
C SER A 184 -36.43 -12.65 12.93
N HIS A 185 -35.86 -12.34 14.09
CA HIS A 185 -35.92 -13.18 15.28
C HIS A 185 -36.45 -12.42 16.50
N PRO A 186 -37.46 -12.96 17.21
CA PRO A 186 -37.95 -12.41 18.48
C PRO A 186 -36.86 -12.34 19.56
N GLY A 187 -36.91 -11.32 20.42
CA GLY A 187 -36.00 -11.15 21.54
C GLY A 187 -34.55 -10.85 21.14
N ARG A 188 -34.30 -10.44 19.89
CA ARG A 188 -32.96 -10.09 19.39
C ARG A 188 -32.85 -8.59 19.12
N GLN A 189 -31.62 -8.09 19.24
CA GLN A 189 -31.24 -6.75 18.81
C GLN A 189 -30.92 -6.74 17.32
N VAL A 190 -31.04 -5.56 16.71
CA VAL A 190 -30.56 -5.28 15.35
C VAL A 190 -29.06 -5.56 15.26
N LYS A 191 -28.62 -6.13 14.14
CA LYS A 191 -27.21 -6.42 13.83
C LYS A 191 -26.96 -6.17 12.35
N ILE A 192 -26.37 -5.04 12.01
CA ILE A 192 -26.07 -4.67 10.62
C ILE A 192 -24.56 -4.66 10.43
N THR A 193 -24.07 -5.42 9.47
CA THR A 193 -22.64 -5.47 9.12
C THR A 193 -22.28 -4.55 7.97
N GLU A 194 -23.21 -4.27 7.06
CA GLU A 194 -22.96 -3.42 5.89
C GLU A 194 -24.24 -2.72 5.41
N PHE A 195 -24.14 -1.43 5.11
CA PHE A 195 -25.22 -0.59 4.61
C PHE A 195 -24.75 0.40 3.53
N TYR A 196 -23.45 0.54 3.28
CA TYR A 196 -22.92 1.43 2.27
C TYR A 196 -22.56 0.68 0.99
N THR A 197 -22.88 1.25 -0.17
CA THR A 197 -22.47 0.65 -1.46
C THR A 197 -21.25 1.35 -2.01
N SER A 198 -20.21 0.58 -2.33
CA SER A 198 -19.10 1.03 -3.18
C SER A 198 -19.54 1.03 -4.65
N ILE A 199 -19.10 2.04 -5.38
CA ILE A 199 -19.31 2.20 -6.81
C ILE A 199 -18.05 1.69 -7.51
N SER A 200 -18.20 0.60 -8.25
CA SER A 200 -17.15 -0.04 -9.03
C SER A 200 -17.70 -0.39 -10.41
N GLU A 201 -16.95 -0.11 -11.47
CA GLU A 201 -17.32 -0.51 -12.83
C GLU A 201 -16.20 -1.34 -13.47
N ILE A 202 -16.59 -2.31 -14.30
CA ILE A 202 -15.70 -3.12 -15.12
C ILE A 202 -15.87 -2.67 -16.58
N TYR A 203 -14.74 -2.47 -17.26
CA TYR A 203 -14.64 -2.04 -18.64
C TYR A 203 -13.94 -3.13 -19.46
N GLU A 204 -14.62 -3.61 -20.49
CA GLU A 204 -14.17 -4.66 -21.42
C GLU A 204 -14.70 -4.35 -22.82
N GLY A 205 -14.18 -5.04 -23.84
CA GLY A 205 -14.70 -4.94 -25.21
C GLY A 205 -14.67 -3.49 -25.72
N GLU A 206 -15.83 -2.98 -26.17
CA GLU A 206 -15.95 -1.63 -26.73
C GLU A 206 -15.86 -0.51 -25.67
N ASP A 207 -16.00 -0.85 -24.38
CA ASP A 207 -15.89 0.13 -23.28
C ASP A 207 -14.43 0.41 -22.90
N LEU A 208 -13.49 -0.44 -23.31
CA LEU A 208 -12.06 -0.32 -23.07
C LEU A 208 -11.31 -0.02 -24.38
N ILE A 209 -10.74 1.18 -24.48
CA ILE A 209 -10.00 1.60 -25.68
C ILE A 209 -8.56 1.10 -25.62
N SER A 210 -7.86 1.33 -24.51
CA SER A 210 -6.48 0.87 -24.37
C SER A 210 -6.01 0.75 -22.92
N ILE A 211 -5.03 -0.13 -22.71
CA ILE A 211 -4.20 -0.24 -21.50
C ILE A 211 -2.75 -0.05 -21.93
N TYR A 212 -2.04 0.87 -21.28
CA TYR A 212 -0.59 0.95 -21.32
C TYR A 212 -0.06 0.71 -19.91
N LEU A 213 0.82 -0.27 -19.75
CA LEU A 213 1.44 -0.62 -18.48
C LEU A 213 2.95 -0.47 -18.61
N LEU A 214 3.56 0.23 -17.66
CA LEU A 214 4.99 0.31 -17.46
C LEU A 214 5.31 -0.30 -16.11
N GLU A 215 6.08 -1.38 -16.12
CA GLU A 215 6.60 -2.04 -14.93
C GLU A 215 8.13 -2.03 -14.99
N GLU A 216 8.78 -1.68 -13.88
CA GLU A 216 10.23 -1.66 -13.83
C GLU A 216 10.71 -2.01 -12.43
N ARG A 217 11.86 -2.68 -12.31
CA ARG A 217 12.57 -2.88 -11.03
C ARG A 217 13.82 -2.03 -10.95
N GLU A 218 14.20 -1.40 -12.05
CA GLU A 218 15.44 -0.66 -12.21
C GLU A 218 15.19 0.61 -12.98
N VAL A 219 15.38 1.74 -12.31
CA VAL A 219 15.22 3.05 -12.93
C VAL A 219 16.55 3.43 -13.57
N SER A 220 16.54 3.65 -14.88
CA SER A 220 17.73 4.05 -15.65
C SER A 220 18.06 5.54 -15.47
N ASN A 221 18.43 5.92 -14.25
CA ASN A 221 19.07 7.21 -14.01
C ASN A 221 20.56 7.05 -14.36
N SER A 222 21.22 8.07 -14.89
CA SER A 222 22.58 8.06 -15.45
C SER A 222 23.74 7.68 -14.49
N SER A 223 23.46 6.99 -13.38
CA SER A 223 24.38 6.41 -12.40
C SER A 223 24.20 4.89 -12.30
N LEU A 224 24.97 4.20 -11.44
CA LEU A 224 24.73 2.79 -11.18
C LEU A 224 23.36 2.60 -10.48
N PRO A 225 22.51 1.66 -10.92
CA PRO A 225 21.23 1.36 -10.30
C PRO A 225 21.44 0.63 -8.97
N VAL A 226 21.55 1.38 -7.88
CA VAL A 226 21.75 0.90 -6.50
C VAL A 226 20.56 1.29 -5.64
N GLY A 227 20.00 0.34 -4.88
CA GLY A 227 18.85 0.59 -4.01
C GLY A 227 17.63 1.04 -4.80
N ASN A 228 17.34 0.32 -5.90
CA ASN A 228 16.28 0.71 -6.82
C ASN A 228 14.93 0.65 -6.11
N ILE A 229 14.15 1.70 -6.31
CA ILE A 229 12.76 1.75 -5.89
C ILE A 229 11.93 2.40 -6.99
N SER A 230 11.10 1.60 -7.64
CA SER A 230 10.27 2.00 -8.76
C SER A 230 8.81 1.93 -8.39
N ALA A 231 7.99 2.76 -9.04
CA ALA A 231 6.54 2.64 -8.97
C ALA A 231 6.07 2.34 -10.39
N ASN A 232 5.36 1.22 -10.56
CA ASN A 232 4.75 0.86 -11.83
C ASN A 232 3.66 1.88 -12.17
N GLU A 233 3.49 2.13 -13.46
CA GLU A 233 2.53 3.09 -13.99
C GLU A 233 1.57 2.41 -14.96
N ILE A 234 0.28 2.73 -14.86
CA ILE A 234 -0.73 2.29 -15.81
C ILE A 234 -1.40 3.53 -16.42
N THR A 235 -1.63 3.54 -17.72
CA THR A 235 -2.51 4.50 -18.38
C THR A 235 -3.66 3.75 -19.02
N VAL A 236 -4.89 4.16 -18.69
CA VAL A 236 -6.10 3.54 -19.20
C VAL A 236 -6.90 4.57 -19.98
N LYS A 237 -7.38 4.16 -21.17
CA LYS A 237 -8.38 4.91 -21.94
C LYS A 237 -9.67 4.11 -22.01
N LEU A 238 -10.77 4.74 -21.59
CA LEU A 238 -12.11 4.15 -21.57
C LEU A 238 -13.01 4.90 -22.55
N ASN A 239 -14.00 4.20 -23.11
CA ASN A 239 -14.99 4.78 -24.00
C ASN A 239 -15.90 5.76 -23.24
N ASN A 240 -16.04 6.97 -23.76
CA ASN A 240 -16.90 8.02 -23.24
C ASN A 240 -17.90 8.54 -24.28
N ALA A 241 -18.33 7.72 -25.25
CA ALA A 241 -19.35 8.10 -26.22
C ALA A 241 -20.68 8.50 -25.56
N SER A 242 -21.01 7.90 -24.42
CA SER A 242 -22.20 8.22 -23.61
C SER A 242 -22.07 9.51 -22.78
N ARG A 243 -20.89 10.15 -22.75
CA ARG A 243 -20.60 11.31 -21.92
C ARG A 243 -20.79 11.07 -20.42
N LYS A 244 -20.68 9.82 -19.96
CA LYS A 244 -20.82 9.47 -18.53
C LYS A 244 -19.66 10.01 -17.67
N PHE A 245 -18.51 10.28 -18.28
CA PHE A 245 -17.34 10.82 -17.57
C PHE A 245 -17.30 12.35 -17.54
N ASP A 246 -18.22 13.02 -18.24
CA ASP A 246 -18.22 14.47 -18.36
C ASP A 246 -18.60 15.12 -17.02
N ALA A 247 -17.79 16.09 -16.59
CA ALA A 247 -17.94 16.73 -15.28
C ALA A 247 -19.25 17.53 -15.13
N ASP A 248 -19.86 17.96 -16.24
CA ASP A 248 -21.15 18.68 -16.28
C ASP A 248 -22.36 17.75 -16.46
N ASN A 249 -22.15 16.45 -16.68
CA ASN A 249 -23.23 15.46 -16.75
C ASN A 249 -23.74 15.09 -15.34
N LYS A 250 -24.61 15.94 -14.79
CA LYS A 250 -25.22 15.74 -13.46
C LYS A 250 -26.10 14.49 -13.34
N GLN A 251 -26.48 13.88 -14.46
CA GLN A 251 -27.26 12.64 -14.49
C GLN A 251 -26.37 11.39 -14.53
N SER A 252 -25.05 11.56 -14.66
CA SER A 252 -24.12 10.45 -14.70
C SER A 252 -24.10 9.69 -13.37
N PRO A 253 -24.03 8.33 -13.39
CA PRO A 253 -23.74 7.54 -12.20
C PRO A 253 -22.33 7.79 -11.63
N LEU A 254 -21.45 8.46 -12.38
CA LEU A 254 -20.08 8.81 -11.99
C LEU A 254 -19.91 10.31 -11.71
N TYR A 255 -21.00 11.08 -11.65
CA TYR A 255 -20.94 12.52 -11.38
C TYR A 255 -20.20 12.81 -10.06
N GLN A 256 -19.16 13.65 -10.13
CA GLN A 256 -18.24 14.00 -9.02
C GLN A 256 -17.38 12.85 -8.47
N LEU A 257 -17.31 11.70 -9.14
CA LEU A 257 -16.53 10.55 -8.66
C LEU A 257 -15.16 10.38 -9.31
N LEU A 258 -14.90 11.07 -10.43
CA LEU A 258 -13.58 11.14 -11.07
C LEU A 258 -12.64 12.01 -10.24
N LYS A 259 -12.02 11.39 -9.25
CA LYS A 259 -11.06 12.01 -8.33
C LYS A 259 -9.72 11.26 -8.43
N PRO A 260 -8.61 11.85 -7.96
CA PRO A 260 -7.41 11.08 -7.70
C PRO A 260 -7.64 9.98 -6.67
N ASN A 261 -6.71 9.03 -6.62
CA ASN A 261 -6.68 7.88 -5.74
C ASN A 261 -7.88 6.92 -5.88
N ARG A 262 -8.43 6.75 -7.09
CA ARG A 262 -9.37 5.65 -7.38
C ARG A 262 -8.59 4.39 -7.69
N ARG A 263 -8.95 3.27 -7.06
CA ARG A 263 -8.27 2.00 -7.28
C ARG A 263 -8.59 1.48 -8.68
N ILE A 264 -7.56 1.19 -9.45
CA ILE A 264 -7.60 0.62 -10.79
C ILE A 264 -6.97 -0.76 -10.71
N ARG A 265 -7.67 -1.77 -11.21
CA ARG A 265 -7.13 -3.12 -11.43
C ARG A 265 -7.29 -3.46 -12.89
N ALA A 266 -6.26 -4.03 -13.50
CA ALA A 266 -6.26 -4.35 -14.92
C ALA A 266 -5.85 -5.79 -15.15
N TRP A 267 -6.35 -6.38 -16.23
CA TRP A 267 -6.03 -7.74 -16.67
C TRP A 267 -5.90 -7.80 -18.18
N LEU A 268 -5.03 -8.68 -18.64
CA LEU A 268 -5.01 -9.17 -20.02
C LEU A 268 -5.36 -10.65 -20.03
N GLY A 269 -6.17 -11.08 -21.00
CA GLY A 269 -6.67 -12.45 -21.04
C GLY A 269 -6.65 -13.07 -22.42
N ALA A 270 -6.77 -14.40 -22.45
CA ALA A 270 -6.93 -15.20 -23.65
C ALA A 270 -8.28 -15.91 -23.63
N PRO A 271 -9.07 -15.88 -24.72
CA PRO A 271 -10.27 -16.68 -24.83
C PRO A 271 -9.90 -18.16 -25.07
N LEU A 272 -10.35 -19.04 -24.19
CA LEU A 272 -10.17 -20.49 -24.21
C LEU A 272 -11.53 -21.20 -24.34
N GLU A 273 -11.53 -22.53 -24.51
CA GLU A 273 -12.76 -23.31 -24.68
C GLU A 273 -13.69 -23.20 -23.45
N GLY A 274 -13.13 -23.12 -22.25
CA GLY A 274 -13.86 -23.00 -20.97
C GLY A 274 -14.16 -21.57 -20.51
N GLY A 275 -13.81 -20.55 -21.28
CA GLY A 275 -13.97 -19.14 -20.89
C GLY A 275 -12.69 -18.33 -21.09
N THR A 276 -12.60 -17.15 -20.49
CA THR A 276 -11.39 -16.33 -20.56
C THR A 276 -10.51 -16.56 -19.34
N GLU A 277 -9.26 -16.95 -19.57
CA GLU A 277 -8.25 -16.95 -18.53
C GLU A 277 -7.59 -15.55 -18.47
N TRP A 278 -7.67 -14.92 -17.30
CA TRP A 278 -7.22 -13.55 -17.06
C TRP A 278 -5.93 -13.52 -16.26
N VAL A 279 -4.96 -12.75 -16.73
CA VAL A 279 -3.71 -12.46 -16.04
C VAL A 279 -3.76 -11.00 -15.55
N PRO A 280 -3.70 -10.76 -14.22
CA PRO A 280 -3.69 -9.39 -13.70
C PRO A 280 -2.39 -8.69 -14.08
N LEU A 281 -2.48 -7.37 -14.16
CA LEU A 281 -1.41 -6.45 -14.47
C LEU A 281 -0.99 -5.58 -13.28
N GLY A 282 -1.64 -5.76 -12.12
CA GLY A 282 -1.37 -4.97 -10.92
C GLY A 282 -2.58 -4.20 -10.39
N THR A 283 -2.35 -3.58 -9.23
CA THR A 283 -3.27 -2.65 -8.58
C THR A 283 -2.64 -1.27 -8.54
N PHE A 284 -3.39 -0.27 -8.99
CA PHE A 284 -2.94 1.10 -9.17
C PHE A 284 -3.95 2.09 -8.57
N TRP A 285 -3.52 3.32 -8.34
CA TRP A 285 -4.36 4.42 -7.87
C TRP A 285 -4.30 5.56 -8.86
N SER A 286 -5.47 5.97 -9.37
CA SER A 286 -5.60 6.99 -10.41
C SER A 286 -5.02 8.33 -9.98
N GLY A 287 -4.42 9.07 -10.91
CA GLY A 287 -4.13 10.49 -10.78
C GLY A 287 -5.29 11.32 -11.30
N ASP A 288 -4.95 12.34 -12.07
CA ASP A 288 -5.94 13.19 -12.73
C ASP A 288 -6.68 12.43 -13.84
N TRP A 289 -7.93 12.81 -14.07
CA TRP A 289 -8.79 12.28 -15.12
C TRP A 289 -8.94 13.33 -16.23
N LYS A 290 -8.78 12.92 -17.48
CA LYS A 290 -8.97 13.75 -18.67
C LYS A 290 -10.15 13.23 -19.48
N ALA A 291 -11.22 14.02 -19.58
CA ALA A 291 -12.37 13.74 -20.45
C ALA A 291 -12.53 14.91 -21.44
N PRO A 292 -11.84 14.89 -22.60
CA PRO A 292 -11.93 15.97 -23.57
C PRO A 292 -13.32 16.03 -24.22
N ARG A 293 -13.86 17.24 -24.40
CA ARG A 293 -15.22 17.43 -24.94
C ARG A 293 -15.36 16.99 -26.40
N ASP A 294 -14.32 17.20 -27.20
CA ASP A 294 -14.36 16.90 -28.63
C ASP A 294 -13.94 15.45 -28.95
N GLU A 295 -13.59 14.67 -27.92
CA GLU A 295 -13.20 13.27 -28.03
C GLU A 295 -14.24 12.35 -27.36
N VAL A 296 -14.19 11.06 -27.70
CA VAL A 296 -15.09 10.03 -27.14
C VAL A 296 -14.37 9.09 -26.17
N TYR A 297 -13.36 9.59 -25.46
CA TYR A 297 -12.65 8.84 -24.43
C TYR A 297 -12.53 9.61 -23.12
N VAL A 298 -12.29 8.87 -22.05
CA VAL A 298 -11.69 9.38 -20.82
C VAL A 298 -10.36 8.68 -20.59
N GLU A 299 -9.37 9.39 -20.08
CA GLU A 299 -8.03 8.88 -19.78
C GLU A 299 -7.67 9.17 -18.32
N THR A 300 -6.99 8.23 -17.68
CA THR A 300 -6.26 8.49 -16.44
C THR A 300 -4.97 7.68 -16.39
N THR A 301 -4.00 8.21 -15.66
CA THR A 301 -2.75 7.52 -15.32
C THR A 301 -2.80 7.14 -13.85
N GLY A 302 -2.56 5.88 -13.52
CA GLY A 302 -2.46 5.38 -12.16
C GLY A 302 -1.06 4.90 -11.82
N ARG A 303 -0.73 4.90 -10.53
CA ARG A 303 0.54 4.38 -10.01
C ARG A 303 0.30 3.37 -8.90
N ASP A 304 1.22 2.44 -8.72
CA ASP A 304 1.11 1.42 -7.68
C ASP A 304 1.28 1.98 -6.26
N ARG A 305 1.28 1.07 -5.26
CA ARG A 305 1.35 1.43 -3.83
C ARG A 305 2.63 2.17 -3.45
N LEU A 306 3.74 2.01 -4.18
CA LEU A 306 4.99 2.69 -3.86
C LEU A 306 4.90 4.21 -4.10
N GLU A 307 4.00 4.66 -4.98
CA GLU A 307 3.68 6.08 -5.13
C GLU A 307 2.94 6.64 -3.89
N LEU A 308 2.07 5.83 -3.26
CA LEU A 308 1.42 6.25 -2.02
C LEU A 308 2.44 6.42 -0.89
N LEU A 309 3.42 5.51 -0.79
CA LEU A 309 4.52 5.60 0.17
C LEU A 309 5.47 6.78 -0.08
N SER A 310 5.48 7.39 -1.28
CA SER A 310 6.18 8.66 -1.48
C SER A 310 5.42 9.88 -0.97
N LYS A 311 4.11 9.76 -0.73
CA LYS A 311 3.24 10.86 -0.26
C LYS A 311 3.05 10.84 1.26
N SER A 312 3.28 9.70 1.91
CA SER A 312 3.28 9.56 3.37
C SER A 312 4.67 9.87 3.97
N THR A 313 4.70 10.24 5.25
CA THR A 313 5.94 10.62 5.96
C THR A 313 6.28 9.61 7.04
N PHE A 314 7.47 9.02 6.95
CA PHE A 314 8.08 8.26 8.03
C PHE A 314 8.72 9.23 9.02
N LYS A 315 8.33 9.14 10.29
CA LYS A 315 8.82 10.03 11.35
C LYS A 315 10.01 9.41 12.07
N GLY A 316 11.12 10.16 12.16
CA GLY A 316 12.35 9.73 12.83
C GLY A 316 12.23 9.77 14.35
N THR A 317 11.27 9.06 14.93
CA THR A 317 10.89 9.18 16.35
C THR A 317 11.84 8.47 17.31
N GLN A 318 12.56 7.44 16.87
CA GLN A 318 13.40 6.63 17.76
C GLN A 318 14.72 6.21 17.10
N VAL A 319 15.70 5.90 17.93
CA VAL A 319 16.94 5.22 17.53
C VAL A 319 16.78 3.74 17.86
N TRP A 320 16.94 2.88 16.86
CA TRP A 320 16.92 1.44 17.09
C TRP A 320 18.32 0.92 17.38
N GLN A 321 18.42 0.02 18.35
CA GLN A 321 19.68 -0.62 18.73
C GLN A 321 19.71 -2.06 18.25
N ASN A 322 20.76 -2.44 17.53
CA ASN A 322 20.95 -3.79 16.96
C ASN A 322 19.74 -4.28 16.16
N ILE A 323 19.10 -3.38 15.41
CA ILE A 323 17.97 -3.73 14.55
C ILE A 323 18.46 -4.38 13.26
N THR A 324 17.74 -5.37 12.77
CA THR A 324 18.01 -5.93 11.44
C THR A 324 17.37 -5.09 10.34
N LEU A 325 17.91 -5.13 9.13
CA LEU A 325 17.26 -4.48 7.98
C LEU A 325 15.84 -5.02 7.72
N TYR A 326 15.57 -6.29 8.07
CA TYR A 326 14.23 -6.89 8.00
C TYR A 326 13.25 -6.15 8.92
N GLN A 327 13.56 -6.08 10.22
CA GLN A 327 12.72 -5.42 11.22
C GLN A 327 12.53 -3.94 10.90
N MET A 328 13.56 -3.29 10.36
CA MET A 328 13.49 -1.89 9.96
C MET A 328 12.55 -1.69 8.77
N ALA A 329 12.67 -2.51 7.71
CA ALA A 329 11.77 -2.45 6.56
C ALA A 329 10.32 -2.72 6.97
N GLU A 330 10.08 -3.71 7.82
CA GLU A 330 8.76 -4.03 8.36
C GLU A 330 8.16 -2.85 9.13
N ALA A 331 8.93 -2.24 10.04
CA ALA A 331 8.47 -1.07 10.80
C ALA A 331 8.13 0.11 9.89
N ILE A 332 8.92 0.36 8.83
CA ILE A 332 8.63 1.41 7.86
C ILE A 332 7.33 1.12 7.08
N LEU A 333 7.11 -0.12 6.65
CA LEU A 333 5.91 -0.49 5.89
C LEU A 333 4.65 -0.41 6.76
N GLN A 334 4.71 -0.89 8.00
CA GLN A 334 3.60 -0.84 8.95
C GLN A 334 3.27 0.60 9.39
N ASP A 335 4.28 1.44 9.64
CA ASP A 335 4.09 2.88 9.87
C ASP A 335 3.47 3.58 8.65
N GLY A 336 3.76 3.08 7.45
CA GLY A 336 3.12 3.50 6.19
C GLY A 336 1.69 2.99 6.00
N GLY A 337 1.14 2.23 6.95
CA GLY A 337 -0.23 1.71 6.93
C GLY A 337 -0.41 0.39 6.18
N LEU A 338 0.67 -0.31 5.82
CA LEU A 338 0.56 -1.62 5.15
C LEU A 338 0.42 -2.76 6.16
N THR A 339 -0.46 -3.70 5.82
CA THR A 339 -0.67 -4.93 6.60
C THR A 339 0.28 -6.07 6.16
N PRO A 340 0.50 -7.13 6.97
CA PRO A 340 1.41 -8.23 6.62
C PRO A 340 1.12 -8.99 5.31
N GLY A 341 -0.08 -8.83 4.74
CA GLY A 341 -0.42 -9.39 3.42
C GLY A 341 -0.08 -8.48 2.23
N GLU A 342 0.35 -7.25 2.50
CA GLU A 342 0.57 -6.19 1.51
C GLU A 342 2.05 -5.95 1.21
N TYR A 343 2.94 -6.65 1.90
CA TYR A 343 4.37 -6.63 1.67
C TYR A 343 5.00 -8.02 1.81
N TRP A 344 6.15 -8.20 1.16
CA TRP A 344 7.01 -9.36 1.34
C TRP A 344 8.46 -8.89 1.46
N LEU A 345 9.14 -9.36 2.50
CA LEU A 345 10.53 -9.03 2.79
C LEU A 345 11.37 -10.29 2.68
N ASP A 346 12.51 -10.18 2.00
CA ASP A 346 13.48 -11.27 1.89
C ASP A 346 14.05 -11.65 3.27
N PRO A 347 13.94 -12.92 3.72
CA PRO A 347 14.48 -13.36 5.00
C PRO A 347 15.97 -13.09 5.20
N ALA A 348 16.77 -13.02 4.12
CA ALA A 348 18.20 -12.72 4.19
C ALA A 348 18.49 -11.33 4.81
N LEU A 349 17.51 -10.42 4.83
CA LEU A 349 17.63 -9.11 5.49
C LEU A 349 17.87 -9.22 7.00
N THR A 350 17.57 -10.37 7.62
CA THR A 350 17.83 -10.63 9.04
C THR A 350 19.33 -10.76 9.37
N GLU A 351 20.17 -11.03 8.37
CA GLU A 351 21.63 -11.17 8.52
C GLU A 351 22.34 -9.82 8.63
N HIS A 352 21.64 -8.72 8.33
CA HIS A 352 22.18 -7.36 8.32
C HIS A 352 21.75 -6.57 9.56
N THR A 353 22.51 -6.69 10.64
CA THR A 353 22.27 -5.96 11.89
C THR A 353 22.97 -4.60 11.93
N ILE A 354 22.20 -3.55 12.25
CA ILE A 354 22.68 -2.18 12.39
C ILE A 354 22.79 -1.83 13.88
N PRO A 355 24.00 -1.51 14.40
CA PRO A 355 24.21 -1.25 15.83
C PRO A 355 23.35 -0.11 16.37
N TYR A 356 23.33 1.03 15.69
CA TYR A 356 22.46 2.17 15.99
C TYR A 356 21.85 2.69 14.70
N ALA A 357 20.59 2.35 14.42
CA ALA A 357 19.89 2.82 13.23
C ALA A 357 19.06 4.06 13.57
N TYR A 358 19.15 5.06 12.69
CA TYR A 358 18.30 6.25 12.73
C TYR A 358 18.08 6.76 11.32
N LEU A 359 16.81 6.99 10.97
CA LEU A 359 16.41 7.73 9.78
C LEU A 359 15.62 8.94 10.27
N GLY A 360 16.00 10.14 9.81
CA GLY A 360 15.23 11.35 10.07
C GLY A 360 13.90 11.36 9.31
N ASP A 361 13.17 12.46 9.43
CA ASP A 361 11.92 12.65 8.70
C ASP A 361 12.15 12.58 7.18
N MET A 362 11.46 11.64 6.53
CA MET A 362 11.50 11.43 5.08
C MET A 362 10.21 10.72 4.63
N SER A 363 10.01 10.51 3.33
CA SER A 363 8.89 9.66 2.90
C SER A 363 9.17 8.19 3.23
N HIS A 364 8.12 7.40 3.44
CA HIS A 364 8.28 5.95 3.66
C HIS A 364 9.01 5.28 2.49
N ARG A 365 8.74 5.73 1.26
CA ARG A 365 9.47 5.29 0.06
C ARG A 365 10.97 5.58 0.17
N GLU A 366 11.35 6.78 0.61
CA GLU A 366 12.77 7.14 0.78
C GLU A 366 13.43 6.33 1.91
N ALA A 367 12.72 6.08 3.00
CA ALA A 367 13.20 5.22 4.09
C ALA A 367 13.47 3.78 3.59
N LEU A 368 12.54 3.21 2.81
CA LEU A 368 12.74 1.91 2.17
C LEU A 368 13.90 1.90 1.17
N ARG A 369 14.07 2.99 0.41
CA ARG A 369 15.22 3.16 -0.49
C ARG A 369 16.54 3.05 0.28
N LYS A 370 16.63 3.66 1.47
CA LYS A 370 17.82 3.56 2.33
C LYS A 370 18.09 2.12 2.79
N VAL A 371 17.05 1.36 3.11
CA VAL A 371 17.19 -0.07 3.44
C VAL A 371 17.67 -0.86 2.22
N ALA A 372 17.05 -0.65 1.05
CA ALA A 372 17.41 -1.32 -0.20
C ALA A 372 18.85 -1.02 -0.63
N GLU A 373 19.28 0.24 -0.54
CA GLU A 373 20.68 0.63 -0.75
C GLU A 373 21.60 -0.16 0.18
N ALA A 374 21.29 -0.26 1.47
CA ALA A 374 22.15 -0.91 2.45
C ALA A 374 22.40 -2.41 2.16
N CYS A 375 21.45 -3.11 1.54
CA CYS A 375 21.58 -4.52 1.17
C CYS A 375 21.86 -4.77 -0.32
N LEU A 376 22.10 -3.73 -1.13
CA LEU A 376 22.11 -3.80 -2.60
C LEU A 376 20.85 -4.45 -3.19
N GLY A 377 19.73 -4.31 -2.49
CA GLY A 377 18.44 -4.85 -2.88
C GLY A 377 17.67 -3.95 -3.81
N GLN A 378 16.44 -4.37 -4.07
CA GLN A 378 15.46 -3.62 -4.85
C GLN A 378 14.06 -3.71 -4.25
N VAL A 379 13.31 -2.64 -4.44
CA VAL A 379 11.94 -2.50 -3.95
C VAL A 379 11.02 -2.23 -5.13
N TYR A 380 9.97 -3.03 -5.29
CA TYR A 380 8.98 -2.86 -6.34
C TYR A 380 7.62 -3.44 -5.87
N CYS A 381 6.53 -3.07 -6.55
CA CYS A 381 5.22 -3.66 -6.31
C CYS A 381 5.00 -4.77 -7.34
N ASP A 382 4.64 -5.98 -6.91
CA ASP A 382 4.25 -7.04 -7.83
C ASP A 382 2.79 -6.88 -8.32
N ARG A 383 2.37 -7.75 -9.23
CA ARG A 383 1.04 -7.67 -9.86
C ARG A 383 -0.11 -8.09 -8.96
N ASP A 384 0.18 -8.69 -7.81
CA ASP A 384 -0.81 -8.96 -6.76
C ASP A 384 -0.95 -7.75 -5.82
N GLY A 385 -0.18 -6.69 -6.08
CA GLY A 385 -0.16 -5.48 -5.28
C GLY A 385 0.64 -5.66 -4.00
N VAL A 386 1.61 -6.57 -3.94
CA VAL A 386 2.48 -6.75 -2.76
C VAL A 386 3.77 -5.96 -2.97
N VAL A 387 4.15 -5.14 -1.99
CA VAL A 387 5.45 -4.45 -1.98
C VAL A 387 6.54 -5.46 -1.63
N ARG A 388 7.45 -5.73 -2.56
CA ARG A 388 8.55 -6.68 -2.39
C ARG A 388 9.85 -5.95 -2.12
N LEU A 389 10.59 -6.36 -1.08
CA LEU A 389 11.99 -5.99 -0.88
C LEU A 389 12.85 -7.24 -1.02
N GLU A 390 13.64 -7.29 -2.09
CA GLU A 390 14.50 -8.43 -2.44
C GLU A 390 15.97 -8.04 -2.32
N THR A 391 16.78 -8.88 -1.65
CA THR A 391 18.23 -8.68 -1.62
C THR A 391 18.86 -9.09 -2.94
N MET A 392 20.09 -8.64 -3.16
CA MET A 392 20.88 -9.07 -4.32
C MET A 392 21.05 -10.59 -4.41
N GLU A 393 21.19 -11.25 -3.26
CA GLU A 393 21.37 -12.70 -3.17
C GLU A 393 20.13 -13.44 -3.68
N TYR A 394 18.93 -13.03 -3.26
CA TYR A 394 17.68 -13.63 -3.72
C TYR A 394 17.50 -13.52 -5.23
N ILE A 395 17.89 -12.39 -5.82
CA ILE A 395 17.84 -12.17 -7.28
C ILE A 395 18.77 -13.17 -7.98
N TYR A 396 20.01 -13.34 -7.51
CA TYR A 396 20.96 -14.28 -8.08
C TYR A 396 20.54 -15.74 -7.88
N GLN A 397 20.00 -16.09 -6.71
CA GLN A 397 19.50 -17.43 -6.45
C GLN A 397 18.34 -17.78 -7.38
N ARG A 398 17.39 -16.86 -7.57
CA ARG A 398 16.33 -17.04 -8.56
C ARG A 398 16.93 -17.21 -9.95
N ALA A 399 17.82 -16.34 -10.39
CA ALA A 399 18.45 -16.43 -11.70
C ALA A 399 19.25 -17.73 -11.93
N SER A 400 20.03 -18.18 -10.93
CA SER A 400 20.91 -19.35 -11.04
C SER A 400 20.17 -20.68 -11.08
N GLN A 401 18.94 -20.76 -10.54
CA GLN A 401 18.06 -21.93 -10.73
C GLN A 401 17.79 -22.22 -12.22
N TYR A 402 17.86 -21.18 -13.07
CA TYR A 402 17.66 -21.30 -14.52
C TYR A 402 18.96 -21.63 -15.29
N LEU A 403 20.12 -21.63 -14.64
CA LEU A 403 21.45 -21.80 -15.27
C LEU A 403 22.09 -23.19 -15.03
N LEU A 404 21.38 -24.12 -14.39
CA LEU A 404 21.92 -25.45 -14.09
C LEU A 404 22.02 -26.33 -15.37
N PRO A 405 23.18 -26.99 -15.63
CA PRO A 405 23.47 -27.68 -16.91
C PRO A 405 22.64 -28.94 -17.19
N PHE A 406 21.72 -29.30 -16.30
CA PHE A 406 20.81 -30.45 -16.44
C PHE A 406 19.36 -30.05 -16.72
N PHE A 407 19.06 -28.75 -16.83
CA PHE A 407 17.73 -28.27 -17.18
C PHE A 407 17.65 -27.96 -18.68
N SER A 408 16.71 -28.63 -19.34
CA SER A 408 16.37 -28.48 -20.76
C SER A 408 15.86 -27.06 -21.09
N ALA A 409 15.75 -26.74 -22.38
CA ALA A 409 15.21 -25.50 -22.94
C ALA A 409 13.78 -25.10 -22.52
N GLU A 410 13.22 -25.70 -21.47
CA GLU A 410 11.87 -25.50 -20.93
C GLU A 410 11.81 -24.47 -19.80
N VAL A 411 12.95 -23.93 -19.33
CA VAL A 411 12.94 -23.00 -18.18
C VAL A 411 12.94 -21.55 -18.65
N GLY A 412 11.80 -20.88 -18.49
CA GLY A 412 11.60 -19.49 -18.92
C GLY A 412 10.81 -19.36 -20.23
N LEU A 413 10.36 -18.15 -20.57
CA LEU A 413 9.63 -17.94 -21.83
C LEU A 413 10.62 -17.97 -22.99
N SER A 414 10.42 -18.87 -23.95
CA SER A 414 11.18 -18.84 -25.20
C SER A 414 10.62 -17.76 -26.11
N ILE A 415 11.48 -16.85 -26.55
CA ILE A 415 11.17 -15.79 -27.51
C ILE A 415 12.05 -15.98 -28.74
N SER A 416 11.44 -16.51 -29.80
CA SER A 416 12.08 -16.78 -31.08
C SER A 416 12.17 -15.54 -31.96
N LYS A 417 12.89 -15.64 -33.08
CA LYS A 417 12.94 -14.60 -34.10
C LYS A 417 11.57 -14.22 -34.67
N ASP A 418 10.60 -15.12 -34.67
CA ASP A 418 9.25 -14.87 -35.18
C ASP A 418 8.37 -14.10 -34.16
N ASP A 419 8.81 -14.01 -32.90
CA ASP A 419 8.06 -13.36 -31.82
C ASP A 419 8.36 -11.86 -31.70
N TYR A 420 9.50 -11.39 -32.22
CA TYR A 420 9.95 -10.02 -32.06
C TYR A 420 10.10 -9.23 -33.36
N TYR A 421 9.87 -7.93 -33.26
CA TYR A 421 9.99 -6.97 -34.36
C TYR A 421 11.36 -6.29 -34.37
N LYS A 422 11.96 -6.12 -33.19
CA LYS A 422 13.24 -5.45 -33.00
C LYS A 422 13.97 -6.03 -31.80
N LEU A 423 15.27 -6.30 -31.96
CA LEU A 423 16.18 -6.70 -30.89
C LEU A 423 17.42 -5.79 -30.96
N ASP A 424 17.58 -4.96 -29.93
CA ASP A 424 18.75 -4.11 -29.75
C ASP A 424 19.64 -4.66 -28.63
N ARG A 425 20.97 -4.51 -28.80
CA ARG A 425 22.00 -4.88 -27.82
C ARG A 425 22.79 -3.63 -27.42
N PRO A 426 22.19 -2.68 -26.70
CA PRO A 426 22.85 -1.41 -26.41
C PRO A 426 24.09 -1.65 -25.54
N THR A 427 25.26 -1.19 -26.00
CA THR A 427 26.46 -1.17 -25.16
C THR A 427 26.43 0.07 -24.27
N LYS A 428 26.12 -0.12 -22.98
CA LYS A 428 25.97 0.98 -22.01
C LYS A 428 27.33 1.41 -21.43
N TRP A 429 28.17 2.03 -22.26
CA TRP A 429 29.50 2.54 -21.84
C TRP A 429 29.44 3.50 -20.64
N GLY A 430 28.34 4.25 -20.48
CA GLY A 430 28.13 5.17 -19.35
C GLY A 430 27.80 4.50 -18.01
N GLN A 431 27.63 3.17 -17.97
CA GLN A 431 27.30 2.40 -16.75
C GLN A 431 28.48 1.53 -16.27
N ILE A 432 29.70 1.83 -16.71
CA ILE A 432 30.90 1.13 -16.26
C ILE A 432 31.42 1.77 -14.97
N ALA A 433 31.85 0.94 -14.01
CA ALA A 433 32.58 1.37 -12.82
C ALA A 433 33.63 0.32 -12.48
N ASN A 434 34.90 0.67 -12.68
CA ASN A 434 36.05 -0.21 -12.43
C ASN A 434 36.89 0.19 -11.21
N LEU A 435 36.46 1.25 -10.51
CA LEU A 435 36.84 1.57 -9.14
C LEU A 435 35.60 2.03 -8.37
N VAL A 436 35.28 1.34 -7.27
CA VAL A 436 34.14 1.63 -6.41
C VAL A 436 34.63 2.04 -5.02
N GLU A 437 34.18 3.19 -4.52
CA GLU A 437 34.45 3.65 -3.15
C GLU A 437 33.17 3.66 -2.31
N VAL A 438 33.21 3.06 -1.12
CA VAL A 438 32.08 3.03 -0.17
C VAL A 438 32.55 3.53 1.20
N GLU A 439 31.90 4.57 1.73
CA GLU A 439 32.23 5.14 3.04
C GLU A 439 31.23 4.66 4.11
N THR A 440 31.74 4.21 5.25
CA THR A 440 30.90 3.83 6.40
C THR A 440 30.37 5.07 7.14
N GLN A 441 29.16 4.95 7.69
CA GLN A 441 28.50 5.97 8.54
C GLN A 441 28.18 5.41 9.95
N PRO A 442 29.16 4.87 10.70
CA PRO A 442 28.94 4.35 12.06
C PRO A 442 28.40 5.44 12.99
N LEU A 443 27.21 5.19 13.54
CA LEU A 443 26.53 6.10 14.46
C LEU A 443 26.87 5.69 15.89
N LEU A 444 27.57 6.55 16.65
CA LEU A 444 28.11 6.21 17.97
C LEU A 444 27.58 7.16 19.05
N PRO A 445 27.13 6.62 20.21
CA PRO A 445 26.73 7.45 21.34
C PRO A 445 27.92 8.18 21.95
N LYS A 446 27.71 9.46 22.27
CA LYS A 446 28.66 10.31 23.01
C LYS A 446 28.35 10.32 24.50
N SER A 447 29.18 11.01 25.27
CA SER A 447 28.91 11.29 26.68
C SER A 447 27.59 12.05 26.83
N ALA A 448 26.88 11.79 27.93
CA ALA A 448 25.64 12.50 28.22
C ALA A 448 25.92 14.00 28.42
N GLU A 449 25.09 14.84 27.82
CA GLU A 449 25.17 16.30 27.91
C GLU A 449 23.79 16.95 27.90
N GLU A 450 23.71 18.22 28.30
CA GLU A 450 22.47 18.99 28.22
C GLU A 450 22.13 19.25 26.75
N VAL A 451 21.08 18.57 26.28
CA VAL A 451 20.60 18.69 24.89
C VAL A 451 19.44 19.67 24.75
N TYR A 452 18.82 20.07 25.85
CA TYR A 452 17.76 21.08 25.85
C TYR A 452 17.69 21.82 27.19
N ARG A 453 17.37 23.12 27.09
CA ARG A 453 16.99 23.98 28.20
C ARG A 453 15.89 24.93 27.74
N SER A 454 14.85 25.11 28.54
CA SER A 454 13.81 26.11 28.25
C SER A 454 14.42 27.52 28.23
N ASN A 455 14.11 28.31 27.20
CA ASN A 455 14.58 29.69 27.08
C ASN A 455 13.96 30.59 28.16
N ASP A 456 12.68 30.38 28.45
CA ASP A 456 11.92 31.12 29.45
C ASP A 456 11.34 30.16 30.51
N PRO A 457 11.19 30.60 31.77
CA PRO A 457 10.48 29.83 32.79
C PRO A 457 9.03 29.55 32.38
N ILE A 458 8.60 28.30 32.56
CA ILE A 458 7.25 27.85 32.26
C ILE A 458 6.39 28.02 33.51
N ASN A 459 5.31 28.79 33.39
CA ASN A 459 4.35 28.99 34.47
C ASN A 459 3.39 27.80 34.57
N VAL A 460 3.34 27.14 35.71
CA VAL A 460 2.37 26.07 36.01
C VAL A 460 1.54 26.51 37.22
N GLY A 461 0.27 26.89 36.97
CA GLY A 461 -0.66 27.33 38.00
C GLY A 461 -1.01 26.22 39.02
N PRO A 462 -1.62 26.58 40.15
CA PRO A 462 -1.99 25.61 41.19
C PRO A 462 -3.03 24.61 40.66
N GLY A 463 -2.78 23.31 40.83
CA GLY A 463 -3.61 22.23 40.30
C GLY A 463 -3.59 22.10 38.77
N GLN A 464 -2.78 22.90 38.06
CA GLN A 464 -2.75 22.93 36.61
C GLN A 464 -1.84 21.84 36.05
N GLN A 465 -2.20 21.35 34.85
CA GLN A 465 -1.32 20.59 33.98
C GLN A 465 -0.92 21.42 32.75
N VAL A 466 0.36 21.33 32.36
CA VAL A 466 0.92 22.00 31.18
C VAL A 466 1.67 20.98 30.34
N GLN A 467 1.33 20.88 29.06
CA GLN A 467 2.07 20.06 28.09
C GLN A 467 3.15 20.89 27.40
N VAL A 468 4.34 20.32 27.24
CA VAL A 468 5.50 20.97 26.66
C VAL A 468 6.19 20.02 25.69
N ILE A 469 6.47 20.50 24.48
CA ILE A 469 7.28 19.80 23.48
C ILE A 469 8.66 20.44 23.46
N ALA A 470 9.69 19.68 23.84
CA ALA A 470 11.08 20.10 23.88
C ALA A 470 11.84 19.52 22.70
N TYR A 471 12.44 20.37 21.85
CA TYR A 471 13.28 19.95 20.73
C TYR A 471 14.75 19.97 21.14
N TYR A 472 15.47 18.87 20.93
CA TYR A 472 16.88 18.79 21.29
C TYR A 472 17.74 19.64 20.34
N ASN A 473 18.80 20.24 20.89
CA ASN A 473 19.83 20.94 20.13
C ASN A 473 20.73 20.00 19.31
N LYS A 474 20.67 18.70 19.60
CA LYS A 474 21.35 17.63 18.86
C LYS A 474 20.39 16.48 18.57
N THR A 475 20.54 15.86 17.41
CA THR A 475 19.69 14.74 16.98
C THR A 475 20.50 13.82 16.09
N PRO A 476 20.37 12.48 16.23
CA PRO A 476 19.52 11.79 17.20
C PRO A 476 20.16 11.67 18.59
N CYS A 477 19.33 11.54 19.63
CA CYS A 477 19.74 11.30 21.01
C CYS A 477 19.09 10.03 21.59
N ILE A 478 19.77 9.39 22.55
CA ILE A 478 19.24 8.28 23.36
C ILE A 478 19.40 8.59 24.85
N ASN A 479 18.74 7.79 25.70
CA ASN A 479 18.86 7.88 27.17
C ASN A 479 18.58 9.29 27.70
N ALA A 480 17.57 9.95 27.13
CA ALA A 480 17.15 11.28 27.54
C ALA A 480 16.46 11.25 28.91
N MET A 481 16.74 12.27 29.71
CA MET A 481 16.13 12.45 31.03
C MET A 481 15.89 13.94 31.28
N ALA A 482 14.61 14.29 31.46
CA ALA A 482 14.18 15.63 31.81
C ALA A 482 14.26 15.87 33.32
N ALA A 483 14.62 17.08 33.69
CA ALA A 483 14.65 17.57 35.06
C ALA A 483 14.10 19.00 35.13
N LEU A 484 13.51 19.35 36.27
CA LEU A 484 12.98 20.69 36.54
C LEU A 484 13.93 21.44 37.48
N GLN A 485 14.22 22.70 37.13
CA GLN A 485 14.87 23.66 38.01
C GLN A 485 13.83 24.68 38.49
N GLY A 486 13.83 25.00 39.79
CA GLY A 486 12.87 25.93 40.40
C GLY A 486 11.53 25.33 40.80
N ALA A 487 11.35 24.01 40.65
CA ALA A 487 10.13 23.30 41.04
C ALA A 487 10.14 22.91 42.54
N THR A 488 9.03 23.16 43.24
CA THR A 488 8.81 22.66 44.62
C THR A 488 7.63 21.68 44.66
N ASN A 489 6.53 22.02 43.98
CA ASN A 489 5.30 21.23 43.90
C ASN A 489 4.97 20.79 42.47
N THR A 490 5.69 21.32 41.48
CA THR A 490 5.59 20.90 40.08
C THR A 490 6.43 19.66 39.83
N VAL A 491 5.81 18.63 39.23
CA VAL A 491 6.47 17.38 38.83
C VAL A 491 6.26 17.12 37.35
N ILE A 492 7.11 16.28 36.76
CA ILE A 492 6.88 15.71 35.43
C ILE A 492 5.95 14.51 35.61
N ALA A 493 4.65 14.71 35.36
CA ALA A 493 3.62 13.69 35.52
C ALA A 493 3.67 12.63 34.41
N ALA A 494 4.10 13.01 33.20
CA ALA A 494 4.35 12.10 32.10
C ALA A 494 5.51 12.62 31.24
N ALA A 495 6.31 11.71 30.67
CA ALA A 495 7.37 12.03 29.74
C ALA A 495 7.47 10.97 28.65
N GLN A 496 7.40 11.40 27.40
CA GLN A 496 7.67 10.58 26.22
C GLN A 496 8.91 11.15 25.52
N TYR A 497 9.95 10.32 25.39
CA TYR A 497 11.21 10.73 24.78
C TYR A 497 11.33 10.17 23.37
N TYR A 498 11.72 11.04 22.44
CA TYR A 498 12.00 10.75 21.04
C TYR A 498 13.48 10.96 20.75
N ALA A 499 13.95 10.49 19.59
CA ALA A 499 15.32 10.74 19.12
C ALA A 499 15.63 12.22 18.89
N TRP A 500 14.61 13.02 18.55
CA TRP A 500 14.72 14.45 18.25
C TRP A 500 14.28 15.38 19.40
N GLY A 501 13.59 14.86 20.42
CA GLY A 501 12.95 15.69 21.43
C GLY A 501 12.19 14.92 22.50
N ALA A 502 11.38 15.61 23.29
CA ALA A 502 10.54 15.01 24.32
C ALA A 502 9.20 15.74 24.45
N GLU A 503 8.14 14.98 24.72
CA GLU A 503 6.83 15.48 25.16
C GLU A 503 6.70 15.29 26.66
N LEU A 504 6.49 16.38 27.39
CA LEU A 504 6.45 16.40 28.85
C LEU A 504 5.12 16.97 29.32
N THR A 505 4.48 16.29 30.27
CA THR A 505 3.31 16.81 31.00
C THR A 505 3.75 17.20 32.40
N LEU A 506 3.72 18.49 32.68
CA LEU A 506 4.00 19.05 34.00
C LEU A 506 2.70 19.13 34.80
N GLN A 507 2.77 18.81 36.10
CA GLN A 507 1.65 18.94 37.02
C GLN A 507 2.09 19.63 38.30
N ASN A 508 1.41 20.71 38.66
CA ASN A 508 1.62 21.37 39.95
C ASN A 508 0.50 20.97 40.92
N SER A 509 0.87 20.24 41.98
CA SER A 509 -0.06 19.80 43.02
C SER A 509 -0.11 20.75 44.23
N GLY A 510 0.61 21.86 44.16
CA GLY A 510 0.72 22.85 45.23
C GLY A 510 -0.38 23.92 45.20
N PRO A 511 -0.50 24.71 46.28
CA PRO A 511 -1.51 25.75 46.41
C PRO A 511 -1.17 27.04 45.64
N THR A 512 0.05 27.19 45.13
CA THR A 512 0.53 28.38 44.41
C THR A 512 1.12 28.01 43.06
N GLY A 513 1.06 28.92 42.08
CA GLY A 513 1.73 28.72 40.79
C GLY A 513 3.25 28.74 40.92
N GLU A 514 3.93 27.99 40.06
CA GLU A 514 5.39 27.88 40.02
C GLU A 514 5.94 28.23 38.63
N GLN A 515 7.16 28.77 38.61
CA GLN A 515 7.93 29.00 37.38
C GLN A 515 9.07 27.99 37.33
N VAL A 516 9.07 27.12 36.32
CA VAL A 516 10.04 26.03 36.21
C VAL A 516 10.83 26.12 34.92
N ILE A 517 12.13 25.81 34.97
CA ILE A 517 12.96 25.62 33.79
C ILE A 517 13.11 24.12 33.56
N ILE A 518 12.80 23.66 32.35
CA ILE A 518 13.09 22.28 31.94
C ILE A 518 14.51 22.23 31.44
N THR A 519 15.25 21.21 31.90
CA THR A 519 16.55 20.81 31.35
C THR A 519 16.46 19.35 30.95
N ILE A 520 17.02 18.98 29.80
CA ILE A 520 17.07 17.58 29.36
C ILE A 520 18.51 17.21 29.10
N THR A 521 18.98 16.17 29.78
CA THR A 521 20.27 15.54 29.53
C THR A 521 20.05 14.28 28.71
N ALA A 522 20.83 14.08 27.64
CA ALA A 522 20.75 12.88 26.82
C ALA A 522 22.14 12.53 26.26
N GLN A 523 22.27 11.35 25.64
CA GLN A 523 23.46 10.98 24.88
C GLN A 523 23.20 11.23 23.39
N PRO A 524 23.83 12.25 22.78
CA PRO A 524 23.78 12.44 21.34
C PRO A 524 24.51 11.31 20.63
N LEU A 525 24.02 10.92 19.45
CA LEU A 525 24.76 10.06 18.55
C LEU A 525 25.31 10.86 17.39
N GLU A 526 26.58 10.65 17.08
CA GLU A 526 27.27 11.33 16.00
C GLU A 526 28.02 10.32 15.15
N VAL A 527 28.12 10.59 13.84
CA VAL A 527 28.91 9.76 12.94
C VAL A 527 30.39 9.97 13.23
N ALA A 528 31.10 8.91 13.62
CA ALA A 528 32.52 8.98 13.98
C ALA A 528 33.26 7.69 13.63
N ASN A 529 34.57 7.77 13.36
CA ASN A 529 35.39 6.63 12.92
C ASN A 529 34.98 6.07 11.54
N LYS A 530 34.66 6.98 10.60
CA LYS A 530 34.39 6.63 9.21
C LYS A 530 35.57 5.85 8.61
N GLN A 531 35.25 4.81 7.84
CA GLN A 531 36.20 4.02 7.08
C GLN A 531 35.77 4.01 5.62
N LYS A 532 36.71 3.77 4.71
CA LYS A 532 36.45 3.68 3.27
C LYS A 532 36.88 2.31 2.76
N ALA A 533 35.94 1.60 2.15
CA ALA A 533 36.21 0.41 1.34
C ALA A 533 36.47 0.83 -0.11
N ILE A 534 37.41 0.15 -0.77
CA ILE A 534 37.75 0.39 -2.17
C ILE A 534 37.84 -0.97 -2.88
N ALA A 535 37.07 -1.13 -3.96
CA ALA A 535 37.18 -2.25 -4.87
C ALA A 535 37.64 -1.74 -6.25
N ARG A 536 38.57 -2.45 -6.90
CA ARG A 536 39.22 -2.02 -8.15
C ARG A 536 39.55 -3.21 -9.04
N ASP A 537 39.40 -3.05 -10.36
CA ASP A 537 39.83 -4.04 -11.37
C ASP A 537 40.83 -3.40 -12.36
N ASP A 538 42.10 -3.82 -12.30
CA ASP A 538 43.18 -3.25 -13.12
C ASP A 538 43.09 -3.62 -14.61
N ASN A 539 42.51 -4.78 -14.92
CA ASN A 539 42.35 -5.22 -16.31
C ASN A 539 41.32 -4.34 -17.03
N SER A 540 40.16 -4.14 -16.40
CA SER A 540 39.13 -3.22 -16.91
C SER A 540 39.64 -1.78 -16.98
N ILE A 541 40.44 -1.30 -16.01
CA ILE A 541 41.05 0.03 -16.08
C ILE A 541 42.00 0.16 -17.27
N THR A 542 42.76 -0.90 -17.57
CA THR A 542 43.66 -0.91 -18.72
C THR A 542 42.88 -0.84 -20.04
N GLU A 543 41.73 -1.51 -20.12
CA GLU A 543 40.92 -1.57 -21.34
C GLU A 543 40.01 -0.34 -21.55
N HIS A 544 39.46 0.22 -20.46
CA HIS A 544 38.39 1.23 -20.51
C HIS A 544 38.78 2.57 -19.87
N GLY A 545 39.98 2.68 -19.31
CA GLY A 545 40.40 3.83 -18.50
C GLY A 545 39.78 3.82 -17.09
N LEU A 546 40.25 4.69 -16.21
CA LEU A 546 39.74 4.77 -14.84
C LEU A 546 38.33 5.41 -14.84
N ILE A 547 37.33 4.63 -14.43
CA ILE A 547 35.95 5.08 -14.26
C ILE A 547 35.55 4.82 -12.81
N ARG A 548 35.56 5.90 -12.03
CA ARG A 548 35.30 5.89 -10.58
C ARG A 548 33.82 6.05 -10.27
N TYR A 549 33.29 5.21 -9.40
CA TYR A 549 31.99 5.37 -8.76
C TYR A 549 32.15 5.57 -7.25
N VAL A 550 31.48 6.60 -6.71
CA VAL A 550 31.43 6.87 -5.27
C VAL A 550 30.04 6.57 -4.78
N TYR A 551 29.94 5.60 -3.88
CA TYR A 551 28.69 5.17 -3.28
C TYR A 551 28.08 6.28 -2.42
N PRO A 552 26.77 6.56 -2.51
CA PRO A 552 26.13 7.60 -1.71
C PRO A 552 26.21 7.28 -0.21
N GLY A 553 26.39 8.31 0.62
CA GLY A 553 26.38 8.13 2.08
C GLY A 553 25.04 7.55 2.55
N ASN A 554 25.10 6.39 3.19
CA ASN A 554 23.92 5.71 3.74
C ASN A 554 24.13 5.46 5.25
N PRO A 555 23.23 5.96 6.13
CA PRO A 555 23.37 5.85 7.58
C PRO A 555 23.30 4.40 8.11
N LEU A 556 22.84 3.46 7.29
CA LEU A 556 22.75 2.04 7.63
C LEU A 556 24.02 1.28 7.27
N VAL A 557 24.94 1.84 6.47
CA VAL A 557 26.22 1.20 6.14
C VAL A 557 27.26 1.56 7.21
N GLN A 558 27.32 0.80 8.31
CA GLN A 558 28.11 1.20 9.49
C GLN A 558 29.43 0.45 9.68
N THR A 559 29.63 -0.69 9.02
CA THR A 559 30.83 -1.52 9.20
C THR A 559 31.67 -1.59 7.92
N LEU A 560 32.99 -1.73 8.07
CA LEU A 560 33.88 -1.89 6.92
C LEU A 560 33.56 -3.15 6.12
N THR A 561 33.19 -4.24 6.79
CA THR A 561 32.79 -5.49 6.13
C THR A 561 31.61 -5.29 5.19
N MET A 562 30.55 -4.60 5.66
CA MET A 562 29.39 -4.27 4.85
C MET A 562 29.77 -3.36 3.67
N ALA A 563 30.57 -2.32 3.92
CA ALA A 563 31.04 -1.43 2.87
C ALA A 563 31.89 -2.16 1.80
N GLN A 564 32.74 -3.12 2.21
CA GLN A 564 33.55 -3.90 1.28
C GLN A 564 32.69 -4.86 0.45
N GLN A 565 31.73 -5.55 1.06
CA GLN A 565 30.77 -6.39 0.33
C GLN A 565 30.00 -5.60 -0.73
N ILE A 566 29.58 -4.38 -0.40
CA ILE A 566 28.93 -3.46 -1.35
C ILE A 566 29.89 -3.11 -2.50
N ALA A 567 31.13 -2.71 -2.17
CA ALA A 567 32.12 -2.30 -3.16
C ALA A 567 32.45 -3.44 -4.15
N ASP A 568 32.67 -4.65 -3.63
CA ASP A 568 33.03 -5.83 -4.42
C ASP A 568 31.89 -6.27 -5.35
N ARG A 569 30.65 -6.29 -4.84
CA ARG A 569 29.47 -6.68 -5.64
C ARG A 569 29.18 -5.68 -6.75
N LEU A 570 29.30 -4.38 -6.48
CA LEU A 570 29.16 -3.36 -7.51
C LEU A 570 30.28 -3.49 -8.55
N LEU A 571 31.53 -3.63 -8.14
CA LEU A 571 32.63 -3.82 -9.08
C LEU A 571 32.38 -5.05 -9.97
N ALA A 572 31.99 -6.18 -9.40
CA ALA A 572 31.68 -7.39 -10.16
C ALA A 572 30.57 -7.19 -11.21
N SER A 573 29.59 -6.33 -10.91
CA SER A 573 28.40 -6.11 -11.75
C SER A 573 28.58 -5.02 -12.83
N PHE A 574 29.60 -4.18 -12.68
CA PHE A 574 29.74 -2.95 -13.46
C PHE A 574 31.14 -2.70 -14.02
N LYS A 575 32.13 -3.56 -13.73
CA LYS A 575 33.49 -3.36 -14.26
C LYS A 575 33.58 -3.47 -15.77
N ASP A 576 32.68 -4.19 -16.42
CA ASP A 576 32.67 -4.42 -17.87
C ASP A 576 31.35 -3.92 -18.50
N PRO A 577 31.35 -3.53 -19.79
CA PRO A 577 30.13 -3.12 -20.48
C PRO A 577 29.05 -4.21 -20.44
N ARG A 578 27.88 -3.85 -19.94
CA ARG A 578 26.73 -4.75 -19.84
C ARG A 578 26.24 -5.18 -21.22
N ARG A 579 25.92 -6.47 -21.36
CA ARG A 579 25.32 -7.08 -22.56
C ARG A 579 23.81 -7.24 -22.40
N ASP A 580 23.13 -6.18 -21.98
CA ASP A 580 21.68 -6.14 -21.85
C ASP A 580 21.01 -6.18 -23.23
N ILE A 581 19.71 -6.51 -23.26
CA ILE A 581 18.89 -6.42 -24.47
C ILE A 581 17.71 -5.47 -24.28
N GLU A 582 17.30 -4.85 -25.37
CA GLU A 582 16.01 -4.21 -25.53
C GLU A 582 15.25 -4.87 -26.68
N LEU A 583 14.02 -5.29 -26.43
CA LEU A 583 13.25 -6.14 -27.32
C LEU A 583 11.85 -5.54 -27.53
N GLU A 584 11.49 -5.21 -28.77
CA GLU A 584 10.11 -4.92 -29.14
C GLU A 584 9.48 -6.16 -29.76
N TRP A 585 8.41 -6.67 -29.17
CA TRP A 585 7.88 -7.98 -29.51
C TRP A 585 6.38 -8.07 -29.29
N ARG A 586 5.81 -9.23 -29.63
CA ARG A 586 4.37 -9.47 -29.46
C ARG A 586 3.97 -9.35 -27.99
N GLY A 587 4.74 -9.87 -27.03
CA GLY A 587 4.44 -9.76 -25.60
C GLY A 587 3.61 -10.90 -25.05
N ASN A 588 3.82 -11.27 -23.79
CA ASN A 588 3.03 -12.28 -23.08
C ASN A 588 2.77 -11.76 -21.65
N PRO A 589 1.50 -11.57 -21.23
CA PRO A 589 1.22 -11.07 -19.90
C PRO A 589 1.58 -12.07 -18.80
N ALA A 590 1.87 -13.34 -19.06
CA ALA A 590 2.38 -14.25 -18.02
C ALA A 590 3.82 -13.92 -17.58
N LEU A 591 4.58 -13.19 -18.41
CA LEU A 591 5.94 -12.76 -18.10
C LEU A 591 5.91 -11.57 -17.13
N GLU A 592 6.61 -11.70 -16.00
CA GLU A 592 6.70 -10.72 -14.93
C GLU A 592 8.15 -10.28 -14.69
N LEU A 593 8.32 -9.18 -13.95
CA LEU A 593 9.65 -8.68 -13.60
C LEU A 593 10.44 -9.69 -12.75
N GLY A 594 11.70 -9.94 -13.12
CA GLY A 594 12.58 -10.93 -12.51
C GLY A 594 12.43 -12.35 -13.07
N ASP A 595 11.51 -12.58 -13.99
CA ASP A 595 11.44 -13.84 -14.73
C ASP A 595 12.57 -13.97 -15.75
N VAL A 596 12.85 -15.21 -16.16
CA VAL A 596 13.82 -15.51 -17.21
C VAL A 596 13.11 -15.67 -18.56
N ALA A 597 13.61 -14.96 -19.56
CA ALA A 597 13.26 -15.14 -20.96
C ALA A 597 14.50 -15.66 -21.72
N ASN A 598 14.31 -16.75 -22.47
CA ASN A 598 15.33 -17.26 -23.38
C ASN A 598 15.09 -16.63 -24.74
N VAL A 599 16.01 -15.78 -25.18
CA VAL A 599 15.84 -14.99 -26.41
C VAL A 599 16.77 -15.51 -27.49
N GLU A 600 16.22 -15.78 -28.67
CA GLU A 600 16.97 -16.19 -29.85
C GLU A 600 17.66 -14.98 -30.50
N GLY A 601 18.99 -14.93 -30.40
CA GLY A 601 19.84 -13.93 -31.03
C GLY A 601 20.78 -14.56 -32.06
N GLY A 602 20.50 -14.36 -33.35
CA GLY A 602 21.33 -14.93 -34.43
C GLY A 602 21.19 -16.45 -34.49
N THR A 603 22.24 -17.19 -34.12
CA THR A 603 22.25 -18.67 -34.09
C THR A 603 22.26 -19.25 -32.67
N THR A 604 22.11 -18.42 -31.64
CA THR A 604 22.23 -18.81 -30.23
C THR A 604 21.05 -18.35 -29.41
N TRP A 605 20.64 -19.17 -28.46
CA TRP A 605 19.70 -18.80 -27.40
C TRP A 605 20.47 -18.32 -26.18
N GLU A 606 20.08 -17.17 -25.63
CA GLU A 606 20.71 -16.60 -24.44
C GLU A 606 19.62 -16.30 -23.38
N PRO A 607 19.86 -16.66 -22.10
CA PRO A 607 18.93 -16.35 -21.02
C PRO A 607 19.09 -14.90 -20.54
N PHE A 608 17.96 -14.24 -20.31
CA PHE A 608 17.91 -12.89 -19.75
C PHE A 608 16.87 -12.78 -18.64
N ALA A 609 17.20 -12.08 -17.55
CA ALA A 609 16.26 -11.70 -16.51
C ALA A 609 15.55 -10.38 -16.85
N VAL A 610 14.22 -10.39 -16.81
CA VAL A 610 13.39 -9.22 -17.09
C VAL A 610 13.57 -8.15 -16.00
N VAL A 611 13.93 -6.93 -16.38
CA VAL A 611 14.10 -5.80 -15.43
C VAL A 611 13.11 -4.67 -15.67
N LYS A 612 12.59 -4.55 -16.89
CA LYS A 612 11.57 -3.58 -17.28
C LYS A 612 10.68 -4.15 -18.37
N GLN A 613 9.39 -3.86 -18.31
CA GLN A 613 8.40 -4.28 -19.28
C GLN A 613 7.38 -3.17 -19.52
N GLU A 614 7.13 -2.88 -20.80
CA GLU A 614 6.03 -2.03 -21.25
C GLU A 614 5.04 -2.94 -22.00
N LEU A 615 3.77 -2.94 -21.59
CA LEU A 615 2.69 -3.63 -22.30
C LEU A 615 1.72 -2.59 -22.86
N GLU A 616 1.46 -2.68 -24.16
CA GLU A 616 0.50 -1.83 -24.86
C GLU A 616 -0.61 -2.70 -25.44
N PHE A 617 -1.82 -2.55 -24.91
CA PHE A 617 -3.03 -3.19 -25.42
C PHE A 617 -3.96 -2.13 -26.00
N ALA A 618 -4.25 -2.21 -27.29
CA ALA A 618 -5.24 -1.38 -27.99
C ALA A 618 -5.93 -2.21 -29.08
N GLY A 619 -6.65 -3.27 -28.66
CA GLY A 619 -7.22 -4.29 -29.55
C GLY A 619 -6.23 -5.39 -29.98
N ALA A 620 -4.93 -5.09 -29.96
CA ALA A 620 -3.85 -6.08 -30.02
C ALA A 620 -2.81 -5.78 -28.93
N LEU A 621 -2.09 -6.81 -28.50
CA LEU A 621 -0.99 -6.67 -27.53
C LEU A 621 0.35 -6.51 -28.25
N ARG A 622 1.12 -5.51 -27.82
CA ARG A 622 2.53 -5.31 -28.11
C ARG A 622 3.27 -5.13 -26.78
N ALA A 623 4.56 -5.50 -26.76
CA ALA A 623 5.40 -5.27 -25.61
C ALA A 623 6.78 -4.72 -25.97
N LYS A 624 7.35 -3.94 -25.05
CA LYS A 624 8.78 -3.66 -25.00
C LYS A 624 9.37 -4.26 -23.73
N LEU A 625 10.52 -4.90 -23.86
CA LEU A 625 11.17 -5.60 -22.77
C LEU A 625 12.62 -5.13 -22.69
N SER A 626 13.07 -4.76 -21.49
CA SER A 626 14.49 -4.65 -21.18
C SER A 626 14.88 -5.76 -20.23
N ALA A 627 15.92 -6.50 -20.58
CA ALA A 627 16.35 -7.65 -19.81
C ALA A 627 17.88 -7.69 -19.65
N ARG A 628 18.31 -8.13 -18.47
CA ARG A 628 19.72 -8.30 -18.11
C ARG A 628 20.19 -9.69 -18.46
N ARG A 629 21.38 -9.79 -19.04
CA ARG A 629 22.04 -11.08 -19.24
C ARG A 629 22.37 -11.70 -17.88
N LEU A 630 22.07 -12.98 -17.74
CA LEU A 630 22.41 -13.77 -16.54
C LEU A 630 23.81 -14.37 -16.59
#